data_AF-A0A2C6WNU8-F1
#
_entry.id   AF-A0A2C6WNU8-F1
#
_cell.length_a   1.000
_cell.length_b   1.000
_cell.length_c   1.000
_cell.angle_alpha   90.00
_cell.angle_beta   90.00
_cell.angle_gamma   90.00
#
_symmetry.space_group_name_H-M   'P 1'
#
loop_
_entity.id
_entity.type
_entity.pdbx_description
1 polymer ?
#
loop_
_entity_poly.entity_id
_entity_poly.type
_entity_poly.pdbx_seq_one_letter_code
_entity_poly.pdbx_strand_id
1 'polypeptide(L)'
;PGYFRTKDFIYDEYYDTYICPNDEILSYKRTMPTGHRLYVSDGSICRDCPVLSKCTENKDAIKQIRRHVWQDDLDIVEDLRFVDTVKKQYKMRSQTIERRFGDAKEQHGMRWTRYRGHDKVSMDTTLICAAMNL
;
A
#
# COMPACT_ATOMS: atom_id res chain seq x y z
N PRO A 1 13.39 -23.12 -5.71
CA PRO A 1 13.85 -21.91 -6.44
C PRO A 1 12.63 -21.08 -6.87
N GLY A 2 12.46 -19.90 -6.28
CA GLY A 2 11.28 -19.05 -6.52
C GLY A 2 11.57 -17.92 -7.50
N TYR A 3 10.50 -17.32 -8.03
CA TYR A 3 10.57 -16.08 -8.81
C TYR A 3 11.09 -14.91 -7.98
N PHE A 4 11.78 -13.97 -8.63
CA PHE A 4 12.14 -12.69 -8.03
C PHE A 4 10.89 -11.96 -7.53
N ARG A 5 10.93 -11.58 -6.26
CA ARG A 5 9.91 -10.81 -5.55
C ARG A 5 10.17 -9.33 -5.74
N THR A 6 9.18 -8.49 -5.46
CA THR A 6 9.32 -7.02 -5.55
C THR A 6 10.49 -6.49 -4.70
N LYS A 7 10.81 -7.14 -3.57
CA LYS A 7 11.94 -6.77 -2.70
C LYS A 7 13.32 -6.97 -3.34
N ASP A 8 13.40 -7.79 -4.38
CA ASP A 8 14.64 -8.02 -5.13
C ASP A 8 14.88 -6.90 -6.17
N PHE A 9 13.93 -5.98 -6.34
CA PHE A 9 14.05 -4.82 -7.22
C PHE A 9 14.22 -3.57 -6.37
N ILE A 10 15.17 -2.73 -6.76
CA ILE A 10 15.50 -1.49 -6.06
C ILE A 10 14.68 -0.37 -6.69
N TYR A 11 14.02 0.45 -5.87
CA TYR A 11 13.36 1.65 -6.35
C TYR A 11 14.33 2.82 -6.33
N ASP A 12 14.49 3.50 -7.45
CA ASP A 12 15.25 4.73 -7.59
C ASP A 12 14.28 5.92 -7.56
N GLU A 13 14.30 6.66 -6.44
CA GLU A 13 13.44 7.82 -6.21
C GLU A 13 13.78 9.00 -7.11
N TYR A 14 15.05 9.16 -7.50
CA TYR A 14 15.50 10.31 -8.30
C TYR A 14 15.01 10.20 -9.74
N TYR A 15 15.04 8.99 -10.31
CA TYR A 15 14.59 8.75 -11.68
C TYR A 15 13.13 8.24 -11.78
N ASP A 16 12.46 7.96 -10.66
CA ASP A 16 11.15 7.29 -10.59
C ASP A 16 11.14 5.99 -11.42
N THR A 17 12.08 5.10 -11.11
CA THR A 17 12.22 3.81 -11.80
C THR A 17 12.53 2.68 -10.85
N TYR A 18 12.36 1.44 -11.32
CA TYR A 18 12.85 0.26 -10.62
C TYR A 18 14.07 -0.31 -11.34
N ILE A 19 15.06 -0.76 -10.59
CA ILE A 19 16.25 -1.44 -11.08
C ILE A 19 16.13 -2.92 -10.73
N CYS A 20 16.28 -3.79 -11.73
CA CYS A 20 16.22 -5.23 -11.53
C CYS A 20 17.56 -5.82 -11.05
N PRO A 21 17.59 -7.09 -10.59
CA PRO A 21 18.82 -7.78 -10.20
C PRO A 21 19.90 -7.93 -11.29
N ASN A 22 19.56 -7.63 -12.54
CA ASN A 22 20.46 -7.64 -13.69
C ASN A 22 20.75 -6.22 -14.21
N ASP A 23 20.59 -5.22 -13.34
CA ASP A 23 20.88 -3.80 -13.59
C ASP A 23 20.06 -3.12 -14.71
N GLU A 24 19.03 -3.79 -15.22
CA GLU A 24 18.08 -3.19 -16.18
C GLU A 24 16.97 -2.40 -15.51
N ILE A 25 16.53 -1.34 -16.19
CA ILE A 25 15.52 -0.39 -15.69
C ILE A 25 14.10 -0.83 -16.06
N LEU A 26 13.19 -0.67 -15.10
CA LEU A 26 11.76 -0.75 -15.26
C LEU A 26 11.17 0.65 -15.14
N SER A 27 10.63 1.15 -16.25
CA SER A 27 10.10 2.51 -16.33
C SER A 27 8.62 2.57 -15.95
N TYR A 28 8.21 3.73 -15.44
CA TYR A 28 6.80 4.01 -15.16
C TYR A 28 5.97 3.93 -16.46
N LYS A 29 4.84 3.22 -16.39
CA LYS A 29 3.89 3.07 -17.51
C LYS A 29 2.60 3.83 -17.30
N ARG A 30 1.95 3.63 -16.15
CA ARG A 30 0.66 4.27 -15.81
C ARG A 30 0.30 4.08 -14.35
N THR A 31 -0.59 4.92 -13.85
CA THR A 31 -1.28 4.72 -12.57
C THR A 31 -2.62 4.07 -12.80
N MET A 32 -2.89 2.99 -12.06
CA MET A 32 -4.16 2.26 -12.11
C MET A 32 -5.22 2.96 -11.25
N PRO A 33 -6.52 2.83 -11.59
CA PRO A 33 -7.61 3.34 -10.75
C PRO A 33 -7.62 2.78 -9.32
N THR A 34 -6.96 1.64 -9.11
CA THR A 34 -6.77 1.01 -7.79
C THR A 34 -5.70 1.68 -6.93
N GLY A 35 -5.14 2.83 -7.33
CA GLY A 35 -4.11 3.54 -6.55
C GLY A 35 -2.71 2.92 -6.64
N HIS A 36 -2.38 2.26 -7.76
CA HIS A 36 -1.06 1.63 -7.94
C HIS A 36 -0.37 2.18 -9.19
N ARG A 37 0.90 2.57 -9.06
CA ARG A 37 1.79 2.89 -10.18
C ARG A 37 2.37 1.60 -10.76
N LEU A 38 2.28 1.45 -12.07
CA LEU A 38 2.77 0.29 -12.80
C LEU A 38 4.10 0.62 -13.46
N TYR A 39 5.13 -0.17 -13.14
CA TYR A 39 6.46 -0.11 -13.75
C TYR A 39 6.68 -1.37 -14.58
N VAL A 40 7.30 -1.24 -15.75
CA VAL A 40 7.46 -2.34 -16.70
C VAL A 40 8.88 -2.41 -17.24
N SER A 41 9.38 -3.64 -17.44
CA SER A 41 10.65 -3.86 -18.13
C SER A 41 10.47 -3.79 -19.65
N ASP A 42 11.58 -3.60 -20.37
CA ASP A 42 11.61 -3.78 -21.81
C ASP A 42 11.70 -5.28 -22.16
N GLY A 43 10.70 -5.80 -22.86
CA GLY A 43 10.65 -7.20 -23.28
C GLY A 43 11.72 -7.56 -24.31
N SER A 44 12.22 -6.60 -25.09
CA SER A 44 13.28 -6.85 -26.07
C SER A 44 14.60 -7.18 -25.39
N ILE A 45 14.96 -6.42 -24.34
CA ILE A 45 16.16 -6.64 -23.52
C ILE A 45 16.00 -7.91 -22.67
N CYS A 46 14.82 -8.09 -22.06
CA CYS A 46 14.58 -9.22 -21.16
C CYS A 46 14.61 -10.59 -21.84
N ARG A 47 14.36 -10.69 -23.16
CA ARG A 47 14.42 -11.97 -23.90
C ARG A 47 15.79 -12.61 -23.87
N ASP A 48 16.84 -11.79 -23.89
CA ASP A 48 18.23 -12.22 -23.88
C ASP A 48 18.82 -12.24 -22.45
N CYS A 49 17.99 -12.00 -21.44
CA CYS A 49 18.44 -11.91 -20.05
C CYS A 49 18.75 -13.30 -19.46
N PRO A 50 19.94 -13.50 -18.86
CA PRO A 50 20.36 -14.80 -18.32
C PRO A 50 19.50 -15.27 -17.13
N VAL A 51 18.82 -14.33 -16.45
CA VAL A 51 17.98 -14.60 -15.29
C VAL A 51 16.48 -14.56 -15.60
N LEU A 52 16.09 -14.56 -16.87
CA LEU A 52 14.68 -14.50 -17.29
C LEU A 52 13.83 -15.61 -16.66
N SER A 53 14.37 -16.83 -16.60
CA SER A 53 13.72 -18.01 -15.99
C SER A 53 13.38 -17.84 -14.50
N LYS A 54 14.06 -16.93 -13.80
CA LYS A 54 13.78 -16.57 -12.40
C LYS A 54 12.99 -15.26 -12.28
N CYS A 55 12.80 -14.52 -13.37
CA CYS A 55 12.18 -13.19 -13.35
C CYS A 55 10.68 -13.21 -13.70
N THR A 56 10.31 -13.82 -14.82
CA THR A 56 8.92 -13.85 -15.31
C THR A 56 8.68 -15.01 -16.28
N GLU A 57 7.47 -15.59 -16.26
CA GLU A 57 6.98 -16.57 -17.24
C GLU A 57 6.17 -15.91 -18.37
N ASN A 58 6.10 -14.58 -18.37
CA ASN A 58 5.32 -13.86 -19.36
C ASN A 58 5.88 -14.14 -20.77
N LYS A 59 4.98 -14.46 -21.71
CA LYS A 59 5.33 -14.75 -23.12
C LYS A 59 6.09 -13.60 -23.78
N ASP A 60 5.79 -12.37 -23.37
CA ASP A 60 6.45 -11.18 -23.91
C ASP A 60 7.80 -10.86 -23.21
N ALA A 61 8.23 -11.68 -22.25
CA ALA A 61 9.39 -11.45 -21.37
C ALA A 61 9.31 -10.15 -20.55
N ILE A 62 8.10 -9.59 -20.34
CA ILE A 62 7.91 -8.33 -19.60
C ILE A 62 7.66 -8.63 -18.12
N LYS A 63 8.49 -8.06 -17.25
CA LYS A 63 8.27 -7.97 -15.80
C LYS A 63 7.42 -6.72 -15.50
N GLN A 64 6.49 -6.85 -14.57
CA GLN A 64 5.66 -5.75 -14.10
C GLN A 64 5.75 -5.63 -12.58
N ILE A 65 5.95 -4.42 -12.08
CA ILE A 65 5.94 -4.08 -10.66
C ILE A 65 4.82 -3.08 -10.40
N ARG A 66 4.05 -3.33 -9.34
CA ARG A 66 3.02 -2.41 -8.86
C ARG A 66 3.50 -1.78 -7.57
N ARG A 67 3.75 -0.46 -7.58
CA ARG A 67 4.06 0.34 -6.39
C ARG A 67 2.79 1.05 -5.94
N HIS A 68 2.45 1.01 -4.65
CA HIS A 68 1.32 1.78 -4.14
C HIS A 68 1.61 3.28 -4.26
N VAL A 69 0.60 4.13 -4.51
CA VAL A 69 0.82 5.59 -4.61
C VAL A 69 1.32 6.22 -3.31
N TRP A 70 1.04 5.58 -2.17
CA TRP A 70 1.52 5.95 -0.83
C TRP A 70 2.64 5.03 -0.34
N GLN A 71 3.38 4.37 -1.25
CA GLN A 71 4.42 3.43 -0.84
C GLN A 71 5.52 4.15 -0.02
N ASP A 72 5.86 5.39 -0.37
CA ASP A 72 6.88 6.16 0.34
C ASP A 72 6.48 6.39 1.81
N ASP A 73 5.22 6.75 2.07
CA ASP A 73 4.68 6.89 3.43
C ASP A 73 4.66 5.54 4.17
N LEU A 74 4.34 4.46 3.47
CA LEU A 74 4.33 3.11 4.06
C LEU A 74 5.75 2.64 4.42
N ASP A 75 6.74 2.97 3.60
CA ASP A 75 8.15 2.65 3.83
C ASP A 75 8.64 3.39 5.09
N ILE A 76 8.32 4.69 5.23
CA ILE A 76 8.57 5.48 6.44
C ILE A 76 7.92 4.84 7.67
N VAL A 77 6.66 4.41 7.57
CA VAL A 77 5.94 3.78 8.69
C VAL A 77 6.56 2.44 9.10
N GLU A 78 7.03 1.64 8.14
CA GLU A 78 7.72 0.37 8.45
C GLU A 78 9.03 0.63 9.20
N ASP A 79 9.79 1.66 8.83
CA ASP A 79 11.01 2.05 9.55
C ASP A 79 10.69 2.57 10.97
N LEU A 80 9.68 3.43 11.08
CA LEU A 80 9.23 3.97 12.37
C LEU A 80 8.77 2.89 13.34
N ARG A 81 8.27 1.75 12.86
CA ARG A 81 7.82 0.61 13.69
C ARG A 81 8.94 0.05 14.59
N PHE A 82 10.20 0.20 14.20
CA PHE A 82 11.34 -0.26 14.99
C PHE A 82 11.77 0.73 16.08
N VAL A 83 11.29 1.98 16.03
CA VAL A 83 11.58 3.00 17.04
C VAL A 83 10.80 2.70 18.33
N ASP A 84 11.50 2.59 19.46
CA ASP A 84 10.89 2.18 20.74
C ASP A 84 9.74 3.07 21.22
N THR A 85 9.82 4.38 21.00
CA THR A 85 8.75 5.33 21.35
C THR A 85 7.50 5.09 20.51
N VAL A 86 7.66 4.92 19.20
CA VAL A 86 6.58 4.62 18.25
C VAL A 86 5.98 3.25 18.56
N LYS A 87 6.81 2.23 18.81
CA LYS A 87 6.36 0.88 19.17
C LYS A 87 5.50 0.87 20.44
N LYS A 88 5.89 1.64 21.46
CA LYS A 88 5.11 1.83 22.69
C LYS A 88 3.76 2.51 22.39
N GLN A 89 3.76 3.59 21.61
CA GLN A 89 2.52 4.29 21.21
C GLN A 89 1.60 3.38 20.37
N TYR A 90 2.15 2.63 19.41
CA TYR A 90 1.40 1.74 18.55
C TYR A 90 0.74 0.60 19.35
N LYS A 91 1.40 0.09 20.40
CA LYS A 91 0.80 -0.89 21.32
C LYS A 91 -0.41 -0.31 22.08
N MET A 92 -0.44 1.00 22.35
CA MET A 92 -1.59 1.66 22.97
C MET A 92 -2.77 1.82 22.01
N ARG A 93 -2.56 1.75 20.68
CA ARG A 93 -3.62 1.89 19.66
C ARG A 93 -4.76 0.91 19.88
N SER A 94 -4.48 -0.33 20.28
CA SER A 94 -5.52 -1.34 20.56
C SER A 94 -6.37 -1.00 21.79
N GLN A 95 -5.80 -0.28 22.75
CA GLN A 95 -6.45 0.06 24.02
C GLN A 95 -7.26 1.36 23.94
N THR A 96 -6.79 2.33 23.16
CA THR A 96 -7.41 3.65 23.04
C THR A 96 -8.22 3.76 21.76
N ILE A 97 -7.57 3.71 20.60
CA ILE A 97 -8.16 4.00 19.30
C ILE A 97 -9.10 2.87 18.85
N GLU A 98 -8.61 1.62 18.79
CA GLU A 98 -9.43 0.49 18.33
C GLU A 98 -10.62 0.23 19.26
N ARG A 99 -10.43 0.44 20.57
CA ARG A 99 -11.53 0.38 21.55
C ARG A 99 -12.62 1.40 21.24
N ARG A 100 -12.26 2.67 20.99
CA ARG A 100 -13.23 3.70 20.59
C ARG A 100 -13.96 3.33 19.31
N PHE A 101 -13.26 2.81 18.30
CA PHE A 101 -13.92 2.31 17.08
C PHE A 101 -14.84 1.12 17.34
N GLY A 102 -14.48 0.24 18.28
CA GLY A 102 -15.34 -0.83 18.77
C GLY A 102 -16.63 -0.29 19.38
N ASP A 103 -16.52 0.67 20.30
CA ASP A 103 -17.68 1.31 20.94
C ASP A 103 -18.56 2.02 19.90
N ALA A 104 -17.96 2.74 18.94
CA ALA A 104 -18.69 3.36 17.83
C ALA A 104 -19.55 2.34 17.06
N LYS A 105 -18.98 1.16 16.77
CA LYS A 105 -19.65 0.10 16.01
C LYS A 105 -20.72 -0.62 16.83
N GLU A 106 -20.39 -1.08 18.03
CA GLU A 106 -21.29 -1.91 18.84
C GLU A 106 -22.30 -1.10 19.63
N GLN A 107 -21.86 -0.04 20.32
CA GLN A 107 -22.71 0.73 21.23
C GLN A 107 -23.48 1.83 20.50
N HIS A 108 -22.84 2.48 19.52
CA HIS A 108 -23.45 3.57 18.76
C HIS A 108 -24.04 3.12 17.40
N GLY A 109 -23.91 1.83 17.06
CA GLY A 109 -24.59 1.22 15.92
C GLY A 109 -23.98 1.56 14.56
N MET A 110 -22.73 2.02 14.50
CA MET A 110 -22.05 2.36 13.24
C MET A 110 -21.69 1.16 12.35
N ARG A 111 -22.15 -0.05 12.68
CA ARG A 111 -22.12 -1.20 11.77
C ARG A 111 -23.05 -1.01 10.57
N TRP A 112 -24.10 -0.22 10.74
CA TRP A 112 -25.14 -0.01 9.73
C TRP A 112 -25.49 1.47 9.62
N THR A 113 -25.84 1.92 8.42
CA THR A 113 -26.35 3.27 8.21
C THR A 113 -27.84 3.31 8.55
N ARG A 114 -28.24 4.19 9.48
CA ARG A 114 -29.64 4.37 9.88
C ARG A 114 -30.47 5.13 8.85
N TYR A 115 -29.83 6.03 8.11
CA TYR A 115 -30.46 6.89 7.11
C TYR A 115 -30.02 6.53 5.69
N ARG A 116 -30.78 7.01 4.70
CA ARG A 116 -30.43 6.94 3.28
C ARG A 116 -29.90 8.28 2.80
N GLY A 117 -28.86 8.23 1.96
CA GLY A 117 -28.20 9.41 1.41
C GLY A 117 -26.98 9.84 2.22
N HIS A 118 -25.93 10.26 1.51
CA HIS A 118 -24.62 10.59 2.08
C HIS A 118 -24.73 11.67 3.17
N ASP A 119 -25.45 12.75 2.90
CA ASP A 119 -25.49 13.91 3.81
C ASP A 119 -26.11 13.56 5.16
N LYS A 120 -27.21 12.79 5.17
CA LYS A 120 -27.87 12.37 6.42
C LYS A 120 -27.00 11.39 7.22
N VAL A 121 -26.32 10.46 6.55
CA VAL A 121 -25.41 9.51 7.21
C VAL A 121 -24.18 10.24 7.77
N SER A 122 -23.68 11.24 7.04
CA SER A 122 -22.57 12.08 7.48
C SER A 122 -22.93 12.89 8.73
N MET A 123 -24.14 13.49 8.76
CA MET A 123 -24.64 14.19 9.95
C MET A 123 -24.76 13.27 11.16
N ASP A 124 -25.36 12.09 11.02
CA ASP A 124 -25.50 11.09 12.09
C ASP A 124 -24.13 10.63 12.61
N THR A 125 -23.21 10.28 11.69
CA THR A 125 -21.84 9.89 12.02
C THR A 125 -21.09 11.01 12.75
N THR A 126 -21.22 12.24 12.28
CA THR A 126 -20.57 13.42 12.89
C THR A 126 -21.08 13.64 14.31
N LEU A 127 -22.39 13.50 14.53
CA LEU A 127 -22.99 13.63 15.86
C LEU A 127 -22.51 12.54 16.81
N ILE A 128 -22.43 11.28 16.35
CA ILE A 128 -21.88 10.17 17.13
C ILE A 128 -20.42 10.45 17.50
N CYS A 129 -19.60 10.84 16.52
CA CYS A 129 -18.20 11.19 16.77
C CYS A 129 -18.06 12.37 17.74
N ALA A 130 -18.87 13.41 17.63
CA ALA A 130 -18.87 14.54 18.56
C ALA A 130 -19.22 14.08 19.99
N ALA A 131 -20.29 13.28 20.14
CA ALA A 131 -20.71 12.77 21.44
C ALA A 131 -19.67 11.85 22.10
N MET A 132 -18.95 11.04 21.31
CA MET A 132 -17.88 10.17 21.81
C MET A 132 -16.62 10.93 22.27
N ASN A 133 -16.45 12.18 21.84
CA ASN A 133 -15.31 13.04 22.17
C ASN A 133 -15.60 14.05 23.30
N LEU A 134 -16.83 14.11 23.81
CA LEU A 134 -17.19 14.84 25.03
C LEU A 134 -16.78 14.02 26.27
#